data_AF-A0A662SHU6-F1
#
_entry.id   AF-A0A662SHU6-F1
#
_cell.length_a   1.000
_cell.length_b   1.000
_cell.length_c   1.000
_cell.angle_alpha   90.00
_cell.angle_beta   90.00
_cell.angle_gamma   90.00
#
_symmetry.space_group_name_H-M   'P 1'
#
loop_
_entity.id
_entity.type
_entity.pdbx_description
1 polymer ?
#
loop_
_entity_poly.entity_id
_entity_poly.type
_entity_poly.pdbx_seq_one_letter_code
_entity_poly.pdbx_strand_id
1 'polypeptide(L)' 'MIGMELAEIKVLTDGLVVLHNMPCAVCGDKYAVYQSNYGIFLPCWKCQEKGYMLINTKKNWFFKLLRFFNIITKY' A
#
# COMPACT_ATOMS: atom_id res chain seq x y z
N MET A 1 5.52 -19.36 -21.40
CA MET A 1 5.10 -18.61 -20.20
C MET A 1 6.01 -17.41 -20.08
N ILE A 2 5.52 -16.20 -20.36
CA ILE A 2 6.31 -14.98 -20.19
C ILE A 2 6.27 -14.69 -18.69
N GLY A 3 7.38 -14.97 -17.99
CA GLY A 3 7.50 -14.58 -16.59
C GLY A 3 7.53 -13.05 -16.52
N MET A 4 6.57 -12.43 -15.83
CA MET A 4 6.66 -11.02 -15.49
C MET A 4 7.82 -10.85 -14.50
N GLU A 5 8.84 -10.12 -14.92
CA GLU A 5 9.88 -9.66 -14.01
C GLU A 5 9.22 -8.72 -12.99
N LEU A 6 9.41 -9.00 -11.69
CA LEU A 6 8.82 -8.17 -10.65
C LEU A 6 9.52 -6.81 -10.62
N ALA A 7 8.75 -5.75 -10.36
CA ALA A 7 9.33 -4.42 -10.19
C ALA A 7 10.28 -4.42 -8.97
N GLU A 8 11.52 -4.01 -9.19
CA GLU A 8 12.51 -3.84 -8.12
C GLU A 8 12.15 -2.61 -7.26
N ILE A 9 11.92 -2.81 -5.97
CA ILE A 9 11.71 -1.71 -5.02
C ILE A 9 13.08 -1.23 -4.55
N LYS A 10 13.43 0.01 -4.90
CA LYS A 10 14.65 0.68 -4.45
C LYS A 10 14.31 1.57 -3.27
N VAL A 11 15.04 1.42 -2.17
CA VAL A 11 14.96 2.28 -0.99
C VAL A 11 16.37 2.80 -0.71
N LEU A 12 16.53 4.12 -0.73
CA LEU A 12 17.78 4.80 -0.42
C LEU A 12 17.57 5.61 0.86
N THR A 13 18.46 5.44 1.82
CA THR A 13 18.43 6.18 3.09
C THR A 13 19.62 7.12 3.15
N ASP A 14 19.36 8.42 3.33
CA ASP A 14 20.39 9.44 3.53
C ASP A 14 20.06 10.26 4.78
N GLY A 15 20.73 9.92 5.89
CA GLY A 15 20.46 10.49 7.21
C GLY A 15 19.01 10.32 7.65
N LEU A 16 18.27 11.43 7.72
CA LEU A 16 16.85 11.48 8.10
C LEU A 16 15.89 11.34 6.92
N VAL A 17 16.41 11.20 5.70
CA VAL A 17 15.62 11.14 4.47
C VAL A 17 15.59 9.70 3.95
N VAL A 18 14.41 9.24 3.56
CA VAL A 18 14.21 7.98 2.86
C VAL A 18 13.61 8.28 1.49
N LEU A 19 14.29 7.84 0.43
CA LEU A 19 13.81 7.90 -0.94
C LEU A 19 13.43 6.49 -1.40
N HIS A 20 12.37 6.38 -2.19
CA HIS A 20 11.97 5.11 -2.77
C HIS A 20 11.22 5.27 -4.09
N ASN A 21 11.12 4.20 -4.87
CA ASN A 21 10.39 4.17 -6.15
C ASN A 21 9.00 3.51 -6.07
N MET A 22 8.56 3.06 -4.89
CA MET A 22 7.26 2.38 -4.73
C MET A 22 6.09 3.29 -5.17
N PRO A 23 5.30 2.88 -6.19
CA PRO A 23 4.13 3.64 -6.64
C PRO A 23 2.99 3.57 -5.62
N CYS A 24 2.14 4.59 -5.62
CA CYS A 24 0.93 4.58 -4.81
C CYS A 24 -0.06 3.54 -5.34
N ALA A 25 -0.44 2.59 -4.48
CA ALA A 25 -1.40 1.53 -4.82
C ALA A 25 -2.82 2.02 -5.19
N VAL A 26 -3.14 3.29 -4.92
CA VAL A 26 -4.46 3.87 -5.22
C VAL A 26 -4.50 4.52 -6.61
N CYS A 27 -3.53 5.39 -6.91
CA CYS A 27 -3.55 6.17 -8.15
C CYS A 27 -2.49 5.74 -9.18
N GLY A 28 -1.43 5.04 -8.80
CA GLY A 28 -0.31 4.70 -9.69
C GLY A 28 0.57 5.88 -10.13
N ASP A 29 0.08 7.12 -10.08
CA ASP A 29 0.75 8.30 -10.63
C ASP A 29 1.83 8.92 -9.72
N LYS A 30 1.70 8.73 -8.41
CA LYS A 30 2.56 9.35 -7.38
C LYS A 30 3.26 8.24 -6.59
N TYR A 31 4.40 8.55 -5.99
CA TYR A 31 5.03 7.64 -5.03
C TYR A 31 4.18 7.49 -3.76
N ALA A 32 4.20 6.29 -3.20
CA ALA A 32 3.62 6.00 -1.89
C ALA A 32 4.31 6.82 -0.78
N VAL A 33 3.70 6.88 0.41
CA VAL A 33 4.38 7.44 1.59
C VAL A 33 4.97 6.28 2.39
N TYR A 34 6.28 6.28 2.62
CA TYR A 34 6.90 5.27 3.47
C TYR A 34 6.82 5.63 4.95
N GLN A 35 6.13 4.80 5.73
CA GLN A 35 6.06 4.93 7.18
C GLN A 35 7.11 4.04 7.84
N SER A 36 8.26 4.63 8.13
CA SER A 36 9.47 3.95 8.62
C SER A 36 9.26 3.15 9.92
N ASN A 37 8.43 3.65 10.85
CA ASN A 37 8.17 2.98 12.13
C ASN A 37 7.56 1.57 11.98
N TYR A 38 6.85 1.31 10.88
CA TYR A 38 6.18 0.03 10.63
C TYR A 38 6.68 -0.67 9.35
N GLY A 39 7.57 -0.02 8.59
CA GLY A 39 8.05 -0.54 7.31
C GLY A 39 6.95 -0.71 6.27
N ILE A 40 5.94 0.17 6.25
CA ILE A 40 4.79 0.07 5.34
C ILE A 40 4.70 1.24 4.38
N PHE A 41 4.14 0.98 3.19
CA PHE A 41 3.83 2.00 2.19
C PHE A 41 2.37 2.39 2.25
N LEU A 42 2.10 3.62 2.70
CA LEU A 42 0.79 4.24 2.70
C LEU A 42 0.45 4.83 1.32
N PRO A 43 -0.85 5.11 1.03
CA PRO A 43 -1.22 5.92 -0.13
C PRO A 43 -0.45 7.24 -0.18
N CYS A 44 -0.31 7.84 -1.37
CA CYS A 44 0.30 9.16 -1.50
C CYS A 44 -0.54 10.22 -0.76
N TRP A 45 0.08 11.35 -0.37
CA TRP A 45 -0.60 12.41 0.39
C TRP A 45 -1.92 12.86 -0.25
N LYS A 46 -1.97 13.02 -1.57
CA LYS A 46 -3.21 13.38 -2.30
C LYS A 46 -4.33 12.34 -2.17
N CYS A 47 -3.99 11.06 -2.11
CA CYS A 47 -4.98 10.00 -1.87
C CYS A 47 -5.42 9.99 -0.41
N GLN A 48 -4.52 10.26 0.53
CA GLN A 48 -4.88 10.39 1.95
C GLN A 48 -5.85 11.57 2.18
N GLU A 49 -5.63 12.72 1.54
CA GLU A 49 -6.54 13.89 1.59
C GLU A 49 -7.97 13.55 1.09
N LYS A 50 -8.08 12.61 0.14
CA LYS A 50 -9.36 12.11 -0.37
C LYS A 50 -9.98 11.02 0.51
N GLY A 51 -9.36 10.67 1.64
CA GLY A 51 -9.85 9.67 2.59
C GLY A 51 -9.38 8.24 2.32
N TYR A 52 -8.46 8.00 1.37
CA TYR A 52 -7.91 6.66 1.17
C TYR A 52 -6.91 6.31 2.27
N MET A 53 -7.07 5.14 2.88
CA MET A 53 -6.24 4.66 3.97
C MET A 53 -5.96 3.15 3.85
N LEU A 54 -4.85 2.70 4.44
CA LEU A 54 -4.61 1.27 4.61
C LEU A 54 -5.52 0.71 5.71
N ILE A 55 -6.15 -0.43 5.44
CA ILE A 55 -6.97 -1.16 6.41
C ILE A 55 -6.34 -2.51 6.73
N ASN A 56 -6.22 -2.84 8.02
CA ASN A 56 -5.80 -4.18 8.44
C ASN A 56 -7.02 -5.09 8.58
N THR A 57 -7.28 -5.90 7.55
CA THR A 57 -8.43 -6.81 7.50
C THR A 57 -8.35 -7.97 8.49
N LYS A 58 -7.16 -8.31 9.03
CA LYS A 58 -7.01 -9.42 9.98
C LYS A 58 -7.60 -9.13 11.35
N LYS A 59 -7.61 -7.85 11.76
CA LYS A 59 -8.05 -7.43 13.10
C LYS A 59 -9.55 -7.12 13.19
N ASN A 60 -10.26 -7.07 12.07
CA ASN A 60 -11.60 -6.51 12.04
C ASN A 60 -12.64 -7.58 11.69
N TRP A 61 -13.48 -7.95 12.66
CA TRP A 61 -14.47 -9.01 12.55
C TRP A 61 -15.51 -8.73 11.45
N PHE A 62 -15.81 -7.45 11.20
CA PHE A 62 -16.70 -7.02 10.12
C PHE A 62 -16.17 -7.44 8.74
N PHE A 63 -14.85 -7.37 8.52
CA PHE A 63 -14.24 -7.83 7.27
C PHE A 63 -14.24 -9.36 7.14
N LYS A 64 -14.19 -10.11 8.26
CA LYS A 64 -14.42 -11.56 8.23
C LYS A 64 -15.86 -11.87 7.80
N LEU A 65 -16.83 -11.10 8.30
CA LEU A 65 -18.24 -11.23 7.95
C LEU A 65 -18.49 -10.89 6.48
N LEU A 66 -18.00 -9.75 5.99
CA LEU A 66 -18.14 -9.36 4.57
C LEU A 66 -17.48 -10.37 3.62
N ARG A 67 -16.37 -10.97 4.03
CA ARG A 67 -15.72 -12.05 3.27
C ARG A 67 -16.52 -13.35 3.31
N PHE A 68 -17.18 -13.68 4.42
CA PHE A 68 -18.10 -14.82 4.50
C PHE A 68 -19.31 -14.65 3.57
N PHE A 69 -19.80 -13.41 3.42
CA PHE A 69 -20.88 -13.06 2.50
C PHE A 69 -20.41 -12.75 1.05
N ASN A 70 -19.14 -13.00 0.68
CA ASN A 70 -18.57 -12.73 -0.65
C ASN A 70 -18.70 -11.26 -1.14
N ILE A 71 -18.81 -10.30 -0.23
CA ILE A 71 -18.96 -8.86 -0.56
C ILE A 71 -17.60 -8.23 -0.93
N ILE A 72 -16.49 -8.84 -0.51
CA ILE A 72 -15.12 -8.38 -0.82
C ILE A 72 -14.34 -9.58 -1.37
N THR A 73 -14.04 -9.56 -2.67
CA THR A 73 -13.25 -10.60 -3.33
C THR A 73 -11.75 -10.36 -3.17
N LYS A 74 -10.98 -11.46 -3.15
CA LYS A 74 -9.51 -11.42 -3.16
C LYS A 74 -9.04 -10.73 -4.45
N TYR A 75 -8.24 -9.68 -4.29
CA TYR A 75 -7.25 -9.26 -5.29
C TYR A 75 -5.93 -9.97 -4.99
#